data_AF-A0A1C5GTF4-F1
#
_entry.id   AF-A0A1C5GTF4-F1
#
_cell.length_a   1.000
_cell.length_b   1.000
_cell.length_c   1.000
_cell.angle_alpha   90.00
_cell.angle_beta   90.00
_cell.angle_gamma   90.00
#
_symmetry.space_group_name_H-M   'P 1'
#
loop_
_entity.id
_entity.type
_entity.pdbx_description
1 polymer ?
#
loop_
_entity_poly.entity_id
_entity_poly.type
_entity_poly.pdbx_seq_one_letter_code
_entity_poly.pdbx_strand_id
1 'polypeptide(L)'
;MTVSWTHVGRLWTNGEPFLAVDAGLREAWRGSSDDQFDQVVDLGWQDTGIAVGTGRAVLVGGDGVVRDDSWIEVLTAQDGSIAVVQASGSRYPDTVADALRFPHTDDQVGEVLRVPSGVLALFSAAVDGAGAHSTPLAPARPGPVPLRHGPPSSLRVDPGLLLPVTATSFQLRVRWYTALDDDACFARWLLTPVRSTHM
;
A
#
# COMPACT_ATOMS: atom_id res chain seq x y z
N MET A 1 23.46 4.96 -5.84
CA MET A 1 22.96 3.97 -6.82
C MET A 1 21.45 4.15 -6.90
N THR A 2 20.88 4.31 -8.08
CA THR A 2 19.42 4.37 -8.26
C THR A 2 18.84 2.98 -8.05
N VAL A 3 17.93 2.83 -7.10
CA VAL A 3 17.24 1.57 -6.85
C VAL A 3 16.32 1.26 -8.03
N SER A 4 16.39 0.04 -8.56
CA SER A 4 15.49 -0.42 -9.62
C SER A 4 14.19 -0.93 -9.01
N TRP A 5 13.07 -0.40 -9.50
CA TRP A 5 11.72 -0.75 -9.07
C TRP A 5 11.04 -1.65 -10.10
N THR A 6 10.33 -2.67 -9.62
CA THR A 6 9.51 -3.58 -10.42
C THR A 6 8.07 -3.40 -9.98
N HIS A 7 7.17 -3.10 -10.92
CA HIS A 7 5.74 -3.10 -10.64
C HIS A 7 5.27 -4.54 -10.46
N VAL A 8 4.48 -4.80 -9.42
CA VAL A 8 4.05 -6.16 -9.05
C VAL A 8 2.53 -6.31 -8.92
N GLY A 9 1.77 -5.21 -9.03
CA GLY A 9 0.33 -5.25 -8.92
C GLY A 9 -0.27 -3.87 -8.71
N ARG A 10 -1.60 -3.82 -8.68
CA ARG A 10 -2.37 -2.62 -8.42
C ARG A 10 -3.64 -2.93 -7.65
N LEU A 11 -4.13 -1.93 -6.93
CA LEU A 11 -5.31 -2.01 -6.08
C LEU A 11 -6.28 -0.91 -6.49
N TRP A 12 -7.57 -1.22 -6.54
CA TRP A 12 -8.59 -0.22 -6.82
C TRP A 12 -9.14 0.35 -5.52
N THR A 13 -9.15 1.69 -5.40
CA THR A 13 -9.72 2.41 -4.26
C THR A 13 -10.82 3.36 -4.72
N ASN A 14 -11.82 3.55 -3.87
CA ASN A 14 -12.82 4.63 -3.90
C ASN A 14 -12.49 5.74 -2.88
N GLY A 15 -11.27 5.74 -2.34
CA GLY A 15 -10.75 6.68 -1.36
C GLY A 15 -10.40 5.98 -0.05
N GLU A 16 -10.87 4.74 0.11
CA GLU A 16 -10.63 3.95 1.30
C GLU A 16 -9.18 3.45 1.39
N PRO A 17 -8.62 3.40 2.60
CA PRO A 17 -7.29 2.87 2.84
C PRO A 17 -7.26 1.34 2.79
N PHE A 18 -6.05 0.83 2.61
CA PHE A 18 -5.71 -0.58 2.60
C PHE A 18 -4.88 -0.92 3.84
N LEU A 19 -5.01 -2.16 4.31
CA LEU A 19 -4.13 -2.73 5.32
C LEU A 19 -2.97 -3.46 4.65
N ALA A 20 -1.74 -3.07 5.00
CA ALA A 20 -0.57 -3.91 4.84
C ALA A 20 -0.29 -4.62 6.17
N VAL A 21 -0.36 -5.95 6.18
CA VAL A 21 -0.27 -6.78 7.39
C VAL A 21 0.50 -8.08 7.13
N ASP A 22 1.05 -8.69 8.16
CA ASP A 22 1.51 -10.08 8.08
C ASP A 22 0.35 -11.01 7.67
N ALA A 23 0.57 -11.86 6.66
CA ALA A 23 -0.47 -12.73 6.14
C ALA A 23 -1.03 -13.71 7.19
N GLY A 24 -0.25 -14.08 8.20
CA GLY A 24 -0.69 -14.91 9.31
C GLY A 24 -1.64 -14.22 10.29
N LEU A 25 -1.75 -12.89 10.23
CA LEU A 25 -2.67 -12.10 11.07
C LEU A 25 -3.94 -11.67 10.33
N ARG A 26 -4.01 -11.85 9.00
CA ARG A 26 -5.09 -11.27 8.17
C ARG A 26 -6.48 -11.67 8.64
N GLU A 27 -6.66 -12.92 9.08
CA GLU A 27 -7.98 -13.45 9.47
C GLU A 27 -8.53 -12.81 10.74
N ALA A 28 -7.67 -12.16 11.53
CA ALA A 28 -8.07 -11.42 12.72
C ALA A 28 -8.69 -10.05 12.39
N TRP A 29 -8.55 -9.56 11.15
CA TRP A 29 -9.22 -8.35 10.70
C TRP A 29 -10.64 -8.67 10.20
N ARG A 30 -11.61 -7.98 10.78
CA ARG A 30 -13.05 -8.18 10.61
C ARG A 30 -13.70 -6.85 10.20
N GLY A 31 -13.16 -6.24 9.15
CA GLY A 31 -13.53 -4.91 8.66
C GLY A 31 -15.02 -4.76 8.41
N SER A 32 -15.63 -5.74 7.74
CA SER A 32 -17.06 -5.72 7.42
C SER A 32 -17.91 -6.49 8.43
N SER A 33 -17.41 -7.60 8.97
CA SER A 33 -18.23 -8.45 9.84
C SER A 33 -18.43 -7.87 11.24
N ASP A 34 -17.46 -7.12 11.76
CA ASP A 34 -17.44 -6.66 13.15
C ASP A 34 -17.27 -5.11 13.20
N ASP A 35 -17.61 -4.42 12.11
CA ASP A 35 -17.53 -2.95 11.95
C ASP A 35 -16.14 -2.37 12.28
N GLN A 36 -15.07 -3.15 12.13
CA GLN A 36 -13.71 -2.68 12.43
C GLN A 36 -13.24 -1.61 11.44
N PHE A 37 -13.86 -1.52 10.27
CA PHE A 37 -13.57 -0.44 9.33
C PHE A 37 -13.88 0.95 9.90
N ASP A 38 -14.90 1.09 10.75
CA ASP A 38 -15.23 2.38 11.38
C ASP A 38 -14.06 2.90 12.24
N GLN A 39 -13.29 1.99 12.85
CA GLN A 39 -12.09 2.36 13.60
C GLN A 39 -11.04 3.01 12.71
N VAL A 40 -11.00 2.67 11.41
CA VAL A 40 -10.09 3.29 10.44
C VAL A 40 -10.61 4.66 10.00
N VAL A 41 -11.93 4.82 9.87
CA VAL A 41 -12.56 6.11 9.54
C VAL A 41 -12.34 7.14 10.64
N ASP A 42 -12.30 6.71 11.89
CA ASP A 42 -12.07 7.57 13.05
C ASP A 42 -10.60 8.01 13.23
N LEU A 43 -9.67 7.46 12.44
CA LEU A 43 -8.25 7.81 12.51
C LEU A 43 -7.93 9.16 11.85
N GLY A 44 -6.96 9.86 12.42
CA GLY A 44 -6.38 11.05 11.79
C GLY A 44 -5.37 10.68 10.72
N TRP A 45 -5.03 11.63 9.85
CA TRP A 45 -4.00 11.42 8.82
C TRP A 45 -2.60 11.09 9.40
N GLN A 46 -2.35 11.41 10.67
CA GLN A 46 -1.10 11.06 11.34
C GLN A 46 -1.04 9.59 11.77
N ASP A 47 -2.19 8.93 11.90
CA ASP A 47 -2.27 7.55 12.30
C ASP A 47 -1.96 6.65 11.10
N THR A 48 -0.88 5.89 11.21
CA THR A 48 -0.36 5.09 10.09
C THR A 48 -0.42 3.59 10.34
N GLY A 49 -1.08 3.18 11.43
CA GLY A 49 -1.25 1.78 11.77
C GLY A 49 -2.36 1.52 12.78
N ILE A 50 -2.83 0.28 12.76
CA ILE A 50 -3.99 -0.17 13.53
C ILE A 50 -3.73 -1.58 14.07
N ALA A 51 -4.35 -1.92 15.20
CA ALA A 51 -4.25 -3.25 15.77
C ALA A 51 -4.97 -4.29 14.90
N VAL A 52 -4.35 -5.44 14.69
CA VAL A 52 -4.94 -6.60 14.00
C VAL A 52 -4.57 -7.87 14.76
N GLY A 53 -5.55 -8.44 15.45
CA GLY A 53 -5.32 -9.59 16.34
C GLY A 53 -4.26 -9.28 17.40
N THR A 54 -3.21 -10.09 17.45
CA THR A 54 -2.07 -9.91 18.37
C THR A 54 -0.96 -9.02 17.82
N GLY A 55 -1.09 -8.53 16.59
CA GLY A 55 -0.12 -7.68 15.93
C GLY A 55 -0.73 -6.38 15.42
N ARG A 56 -0.10 -5.80 14.40
CA ARG A 56 -0.48 -4.51 13.83
C ARG A 56 -0.38 -4.54 12.31
N ALA A 57 -1.29 -3.84 11.67
CA ALA A 57 -1.23 -3.49 10.25
C ALA A 57 -0.79 -2.03 10.13
N VAL A 58 -0.24 -1.68 8.97
CA VAL A 58 -0.04 -0.28 8.58
C VAL A 58 -1.05 0.12 7.51
N LEU A 59 -1.48 1.37 7.54
CA LEU A 59 -2.42 1.94 6.59
C LEU A 59 -1.68 2.48 5.37
N VAL A 60 -2.13 2.07 4.18
CA VAL A 60 -1.60 2.54 2.90
C VAL A 60 -2.73 2.88 1.94
N GLY A 61 -2.50 3.78 0.99
CA GLY A 61 -3.57 4.29 0.14
C GLY A 61 -4.51 5.25 0.88
N GLY A 62 -5.42 5.87 0.12
CA GLY A 62 -6.52 6.66 0.68
C GLY A 62 -6.09 8.02 1.22
N ASP A 63 -5.22 8.74 0.51
CA ASP A 63 -4.85 10.10 0.92
C ASP A 63 -6.02 11.11 0.85
N GLY A 64 -7.15 10.71 0.26
CA GLY A 64 -8.37 11.50 0.12
C GLY A 64 -8.27 12.67 -0.87
N VAL A 65 -7.14 12.83 -1.58
CA VAL A 65 -6.84 13.99 -2.42
C VAL A 65 -6.34 13.59 -3.83
N VAL A 66 -5.41 12.64 -3.95
CA VAL A 66 -4.92 12.16 -5.25
C VAL A 66 -5.93 11.17 -5.83
N ARG A 67 -7.01 11.70 -6.42
CA ARG A 67 -8.08 10.89 -7.06
C ARG A 67 -8.62 9.81 -6.11
N ASP A 68 -9.61 10.15 -5.30
CA ASP A 68 -10.28 9.21 -4.41
C ASP A 68 -10.78 7.95 -5.15
N ASP A 69 -11.33 8.05 -6.36
CA ASP A 69 -11.67 6.87 -7.18
C ASP A 69 -10.55 6.50 -8.17
N SER A 70 -9.59 5.68 -7.75
CA SER A 70 -8.35 5.45 -8.52
C SER A 70 -7.62 4.13 -8.31
N TRP A 71 -6.60 3.93 -9.15
CA TRP A 71 -5.63 2.85 -9.02
C TRP A 71 -4.45 3.27 -8.14
N ILE A 72 -4.06 2.35 -7.27
CA ILE A 72 -2.85 2.42 -6.45
C ILE A 72 -1.88 1.37 -6.98
N GLU A 73 -0.69 1.80 -7.39
CA GLU A 73 0.36 0.95 -7.93
C GLU A 73 1.24 0.40 -6.81
N VAL A 74 1.59 -0.89 -6.88
CA VAL A 74 2.46 -1.55 -5.90
C VAL A 74 3.73 -2.00 -6.58
N LEU A 75 4.86 -1.58 -6.04
CA LEU A 75 6.19 -1.82 -6.60
C LEU A 75 7.13 -2.39 -5.55
N THR A 76 8.06 -3.24 -5.98
CA THR A 76 9.14 -3.77 -5.14
C THR A 76 10.50 -3.37 -5.70
N ALA A 77 11.46 -3.21 -4.79
CA ALA A 77 12.84 -2.89 -5.10
C ALA A 77 13.76 -4.08 -4.82
N GLN A 78 14.93 -4.08 -5.48
CA GLN A 78 15.96 -5.11 -5.26
C GLN A 78 16.50 -5.17 -3.82
N ASP A 79 16.42 -4.06 -3.08
CA ASP A 79 16.83 -4.00 -1.68
C ASP A 79 15.76 -4.52 -0.70
N GLY A 80 14.62 -5.00 -1.23
CA GLY A 80 13.49 -5.49 -0.46
C GLY A 80 12.47 -4.41 -0.11
N SER A 81 12.67 -3.15 -0.49
CA SER A 81 11.68 -2.10 -0.26
C SER A 81 10.41 -2.30 -1.07
N ILE A 82 9.29 -1.84 -0.53
CA ILE A 82 7.98 -1.88 -1.17
C ILE A 82 7.45 -0.45 -1.20
N ALA A 83 6.99 -0.02 -2.38
CA ALA A 83 6.32 1.26 -2.55
C ALA A 83 4.88 1.02 -2.99
N VAL A 84 3.96 1.69 -2.32
CA VAL A 84 2.57 1.82 -2.70
C VAL A 84 2.39 3.27 -3.15
N VAL A 85 1.96 3.48 -4.40
CA VAL A 85 1.94 4.80 -5.04
C VAL A 85 0.56 5.05 -5.62
N GLN A 86 -0.07 6.13 -5.18
CA GLN A 86 -1.26 6.69 -5.79
C GLN A 86 -0.82 7.91 -6.61
N ALA A 87 -1.14 7.95 -7.89
CA ALA A 87 -0.60 8.96 -8.80
C ALA A 87 -1.66 9.48 -9.80
N SER A 88 -1.53 10.74 -10.16
CA SER A 88 -2.31 11.40 -11.21
C SER A 88 -1.37 12.18 -12.11
N GLY A 89 -1.49 11.98 -13.42
CA GLY A 89 -0.71 12.72 -14.41
C GLY A 89 -0.99 12.26 -15.83
N SER A 90 -0.76 13.13 -16.82
CA SER A 90 -0.96 12.83 -18.24
C SER A 90 0.04 11.79 -18.76
N ARG A 91 1.25 11.78 -18.20
CA ARG A 91 2.31 10.77 -18.43
C ARG A 91 2.42 9.84 -17.23
N TYR A 92 1.41 9.00 -17.06
CA TYR A 92 1.22 8.20 -15.84
C TYR A 92 2.45 7.39 -15.39
N PRO A 93 3.16 6.64 -16.27
CA PRO A 93 4.39 5.95 -15.87
C PRO A 93 5.50 6.88 -15.37
N ASP A 94 5.63 8.08 -15.97
CA ASP A 94 6.62 9.07 -15.56
C ASP A 94 6.26 9.63 -14.17
N THR A 95 4.98 9.94 -13.93
CA THR A 95 4.49 10.37 -12.61
C THR A 95 4.77 9.34 -11.52
N VAL A 96 4.55 8.05 -11.78
CA VAL A 96 4.90 6.97 -10.83
C VAL A 96 6.41 6.90 -10.63
N ALA A 97 7.20 7.02 -11.69
CA ALA A 97 8.66 7.00 -11.58
C ALA A 97 9.21 8.20 -10.78
N ASP A 98 8.60 9.37 -10.93
CA ASP A 98 8.97 10.58 -10.19
C ASP A 98 8.57 10.48 -8.72
N ALA A 99 7.39 9.92 -8.41
CA ALA A 99 7.01 9.58 -7.05
C ALA A 99 8.04 8.67 -6.35
N LEU A 100 8.64 7.72 -7.08
CA LEU A 100 9.66 6.81 -6.54
C LEU A 100 11.04 7.47 -6.37
N ARG A 101 11.35 8.51 -7.16
CA ARG A 101 12.59 9.28 -7.06
C ARG A 101 12.50 10.43 -6.07
N PHE A 102 11.28 10.85 -5.73
CA PHE A 102 11.05 12.02 -4.89
C PHE A 102 11.76 11.86 -3.53
N PRO A 103 12.46 12.90 -3.02
CA PRO A 103 13.21 12.82 -1.77
C PRO A 103 12.38 12.34 -0.58
N HIS A 104 13.04 11.66 0.38
CA HIS A 104 12.36 11.10 1.57
C HIS A 104 12.49 12.01 2.81
N THR A 105 13.12 13.17 2.68
CA THR A 105 13.56 14.02 3.81
C THR A 105 12.41 14.45 4.71
N ASP A 106 11.28 14.82 4.11
CA ASP A 106 10.08 15.28 4.83
C ASP A 106 8.95 14.24 4.82
N ASP A 107 9.27 12.97 4.57
CA ASP A 107 8.28 11.91 4.69
C ASP A 107 7.93 11.74 6.17
N GLN A 108 6.64 11.63 6.48
CA GLN A 108 6.17 11.26 7.80
C GLN A 108 6.68 9.86 8.11
N VAL A 109 7.37 9.69 9.24
CA VAL A 109 7.76 8.38 9.74
C VAL A 109 6.52 7.73 10.36
N GLY A 110 6.08 6.64 9.77
CA GLY A 110 4.93 5.87 10.24
C GLY A 110 5.33 4.72 11.15
N GLU A 111 4.38 3.83 11.37
CA GLU A 111 4.57 2.65 12.20
C GLU A 111 5.51 1.59 11.56
N VAL A 112 6.16 0.79 12.40
CA VAL A 112 6.97 -0.36 11.95
C VAL A 112 6.07 -1.56 11.72
N LEU A 113 5.99 -2.01 10.48
CA LEU A 113 5.30 -3.24 10.10
C LEU A 113 6.18 -4.46 10.38
N ARG A 114 5.67 -5.43 11.14
CA ARG A 114 6.32 -6.74 11.34
C ARG A 114 5.67 -7.78 10.43
N VAL A 115 6.48 -8.56 9.72
CA VAL A 115 6.05 -9.61 8.78
C VAL A 115 6.83 -10.91 9.03
N PRO A 116 6.73 -11.52 10.23
CA PRO A 116 7.50 -12.72 10.58
C PRO A 116 7.17 -13.94 9.72
N SER A 117 5.99 -14.00 9.09
CA SER A 117 5.63 -15.08 8.17
C SER A 117 6.41 -15.07 6.86
N GLY A 118 7.06 -13.95 6.53
CA GLY A 118 7.68 -13.73 5.22
C GLY A 118 6.67 -13.46 4.09
N VAL A 119 5.39 -13.23 4.42
CA VAL A 119 4.36 -12.86 3.44
C VAL A 119 3.57 -11.66 3.93
N LEU A 120 3.60 -10.58 3.15
CA LEU A 120 2.78 -9.40 3.38
C LEU A 120 1.46 -9.54 2.60
N ALA A 121 0.35 -9.39 3.30
CA ALA A 121 -0.98 -9.26 2.72
C ALA A 121 -1.36 -7.78 2.62
N LEU A 122 -1.92 -7.38 1.47
CA LEU A 122 -2.35 -6.03 1.19
C LEU A 122 -3.78 -6.04 0.64
N PHE A 123 -4.75 -5.50 1.36
CA PHE A 123 -6.17 -5.58 1.01
C PHE A 123 -6.98 -4.41 1.60
N SER A 124 -8.16 -4.14 1.05
CA SER A 124 -9.00 -3.01 1.50
C SER A 124 -9.35 -3.17 2.98
N ALA A 125 -9.26 -2.08 3.75
CA ALA A 125 -9.63 -2.10 5.16
C ALA A 125 -11.14 -2.34 5.37
N ALA A 126 -11.97 -2.04 4.36
CA ALA A 126 -13.43 -2.18 4.44
C ALA A 126 -13.93 -3.64 4.38
N VAL A 127 -13.07 -4.59 4.03
CA VAL A 127 -13.43 -6.01 3.91
C VAL A 127 -12.79 -6.84 5.03
N ASP A 128 -13.33 -8.03 5.27
CA ASP A 128 -12.67 -8.97 6.17
C ASP A 128 -11.37 -9.50 5.54
N GLY A 129 -10.35 -9.78 6.36
CA GLY A 129 -9.11 -10.36 5.83
C GLY A 129 -9.26 -11.82 5.37
N ALA A 130 -10.30 -12.51 5.83
CA ALA A 130 -10.69 -13.85 5.39
C ALA A 130 -12.19 -14.12 5.61
N GLY A 131 -12.73 -15.14 4.94
CA GLY A 131 -14.13 -15.56 5.12
C GLY A 131 -15.09 -14.95 4.10
N ALA A 132 -16.38 -14.95 4.42
CA ALA A 132 -17.47 -14.64 3.49
C ALA A 132 -17.47 -13.19 2.99
N HIS A 133 -16.99 -12.25 3.81
CA HIS A 133 -16.91 -10.82 3.47
C HIS A 133 -15.50 -10.40 3.06
N SER A 134 -14.64 -11.36 2.66
CA SER A 134 -13.29 -11.06 2.19
C SER A 134 -13.21 -10.97 0.66
N THR A 135 -12.23 -10.22 0.17
CA THR A 135 -11.84 -10.26 -1.24
C THR A 135 -10.72 -11.29 -1.46
N PRO A 136 -10.69 -11.98 -2.62
CA PRO A 136 -9.54 -12.80 -2.99
C PRO A 136 -8.24 -11.98 -2.97
N LEU A 137 -7.13 -12.62 -2.63
CA LEU A 137 -5.81 -12.04 -2.79
C LEU A 137 -5.08 -12.72 -3.94
N ALA A 138 -4.48 -11.92 -4.82
CA ALA A 138 -3.68 -12.39 -5.93
C ALA A 138 -2.19 -12.38 -5.57
N PRO A 139 -1.39 -13.35 -6.06
CA PRO A 139 0.06 -13.25 -5.96
C PRO A 139 0.57 -12.06 -6.78
N ALA A 140 1.70 -11.48 -6.35
CA ALA A 140 2.44 -10.49 -7.13
C ALA A 140 2.68 -10.97 -8.58
N ARG A 141 2.49 -10.06 -9.53
CA ARG A 141 2.73 -10.27 -10.97
C ARG A 141 3.67 -9.19 -11.50
N PRO A 142 4.98 -9.47 -11.53
CA PRO A 142 5.96 -8.56 -12.09
C PRO A 142 5.61 -8.12 -13.51
N GLY A 143 5.67 -6.83 -13.78
CA GLY A 143 5.35 -6.26 -15.08
C GLY A 143 5.76 -4.79 -15.20
N PRO A 144 5.48 -4.16 -16.36
CA PRO A 144 5.60 -2.72 -16.50
C PRO A 144 4.47 -2.00 -15.76
N VAL A 145 4.73 -0.78 -15.29
CA VAL A 145 3.66 0.14 -14.86
C VAL A 145 2.69 0.36 -16.04
N PRO A 146 1.37 0.31 -15.82
CA PRO A 146 0.39 0.56 -16.88
C PRO A 146 0.62 1.90 -17.58
N LEU A 147 0.45 1.98 -18.90
CA LEU A 147 0.68 3.22 -19.67
C LEU A 147 -0.34 4.32 -19.36
N ARG A 148 -1.48 3.95 -18.80
CA ARG A 148 -2.60 4.83 -18.46
C ARG A 148 -3.21 4.33 -17.15
N HIS A 149 -3.76 5.25 -16.38
CA HIS A 149 -4.55 4.94 -15.19
C HIS A 149 -5.72 3.98 -15.54
N GLY A 150 -6.61 4.42 -16.44
CA GLY A 150 -7.78 3.67 -16.92
C GLY A 150 -8.89 3.51 -15.87
N PRO A 151 -10.10 3.09 -16.27
CA PRO A 151 -11.17 2.70 -15.33
C PRO A 151 -10.84 1.38 -14.60
N PRO A 152 -11.58 1.03 -13.54
CA PRO A 152 -11.46 -0.28 -12.90
C PRO A 152 -11.87 -1.42 -13.84
N SER A 153 -11.53 -2.65 -13.49
CA SER A 153 -12.07 -3.82 -14.18
C SER A 153 -13.57 -3.94 -13.87
N SER A 154 -14.44 -3.65 -14.83
CA SER A 154 -15.90 -3.65 -14.63
C SER A 154 -16.54 -5.04 -14.45
N LEU A 155 -15.75 -6.12 -14.49
CA LEU A 155 -16.29 -7.49 -14.55
C LEU A 155 -16.09 -8.30 -13.26
N ARG A 156 -15.23 -7.87 -12.33
CA ARG A 156 -14.92 -8.58 -11.08
C ARG A 156 -14.43 -7.60 -10.02
N VAL A 157 -14.66 -7.93 -8.74
CA VAL A 157 -14.00 -7.26 -7.61
C VAL A 157 -12.49 -7.38 -7.78
N ASP A 158 -11.80 -6.25 -7.75
CA ASP A 158 -10.34 -6.23 -7.86
C ASP A 158 -9.71 -6.84 -6.61
N PRO A 159 -8.84 -7.85 -6.75
CA PRO A 159 -8.29 -8.57 -5.61
C PRO A 159 -7.26 -7.71 -4.88
N GLY A 160 -7.07 -8.01 -3.58
CA GLY A 160 -5.87 -7.57 -2.87
C GLY A 160 -4.61 -8.31 -3.36
N LEU A 161 -3.48 -8.06 -2.73
CA LEU A 161 -2.18 -8.64 -3.08
C LEU A 161 -1.56 -9.45 -1.94
N LEU A 162 -0.88 -10.54 -2.32
CA LEU A 162 0.03 -11.30 -1.47
C LEU A 162 1.46 -11.16 -2.01
N LEU A 163 2.35 -10.64 -1.18
CA LEU A 163 3.73 -10.34 -1.51
C LEU A 163 4.67 -11.18 -0.64
N PRO A 164 5.43 -12.13 -1.21
CA PRO A 164 6.56 -12.73 -0.52
C PRO A 164 7.61 -11.66 -0.21
N VAL A 165 8.10 -11.63 1.03
CA VAL A 165 9.09 -10.66 1.50
C VAL A 165 10.23 -11.36 2.21
N THR A 166 11.45 -10.82 2.07
CA THR A 166 12.65 -11.38 2.70
C THR A 166 12.97 -10.76 4.05
N ALA A 167 12.55 -9.51 4.28
CA ALA A 167 12.66 -8.84 5.56
C ALA A 167 11.44 -9.13 6.43
N THR A 168 11.67 -9.27 7.73
CA THR A 168 10.60 -9.51 8.72
C THR A 168 10.10 -8.22 9.35
N SER A 169 10.65 -7.07 8.98
CA SER A 169 10.31 -5.77 9.56
C SER A 169 10.58 -4.63 8.58
N PHE A 170 9.64 -3.70 8.51
CA PHE A 170 9.68 -2.56 7.61
C PHE A 170 9.36 -1.27 8.35
N GLN A 171 10.15 -0.22 8.12
CA GLN A 171 9.81 1.12 8.52
C GLN A 171 8.91 1.73 7.46
N LEU A 172 7.70 2.15 7.84
CA LEU A 172 6.84 2.94 6.97
C LEU A 172 7.31 4.40 6.94
N ARG A 173 7.35 4.97 5.74
CA ARG A 173 7.44 6.40 5.48
C ARG A 173 6.30 6.81 4.56
N VAL A 174 5.61 7.88 4.90
CA VAL A 174 4.45 8.37 4.14
C VAL A 174 4.75 9.74 3.59
N ARG A 175 4.57 9.88 2.28
CA ARG A 175 4.49 11.14 1.58
C ARG A 175 3.04 11.30 1.12
N TRP A 176 2.30 12.15 1.81
CA TRP A 176 0.96 12.54 1.39
C TRP A 176 1.02 13.42 0.13
N TYR A 177 -0.15 13.80 -0.37
CA TYR A 177 -0.34 14.64 -1.56
C TYR A 177 0.85 15.58 -1.84
N THR A 178 1.50 15.34 -2.96
CA THR A 178 2.65 16.12 -3.42
C THR A 178 2.45 16.47 -4.89
N ALA A 179 2.34 17.76 -5.18
CA ALA A 179 2.35 18.26 -6.55
C ALA A 179 3.78 18.16 -7.13
N LEU A 180 3.88 17.61 -8.32
CA LEU A 180 5.11 17.55 -9.11
C LEU A 180 5.16 18.74 -10.08
N ASP A 181 4.03 19.02 -10.73
CA ASP A 181 3.76 20.16 -11.58
C ASP A 181 2.25 20.48 -11.58
N ASP A 182 1.80 21.32 -12.51
CA ASP A 182 0.40 21.77 -12.60
C ASP A 182 -0.58 20.61 -12.95
N ASP A 183 -0.09 19.54 -13.58
CA ASP A 183 -0.91 18.43 -14.10
C ASP A 183 -0.62 17.09 -13.39
N ALA A 184 0.41 17.03 -12.55
CA ALA A 184 0.90 15.80 -11.93
C ALA A 184 1.04 15.90 -10.41
N CYS A 185 0.51 14.89 -9.72
CA CYS A 185 0.64 14.74 -8.28
C CYS A 185 0.68 13.27 -7.85
N PHE A 186 1.14 13.02 -6.63
CA PHE A 186 1.19 11.68 -6.06
C PHE A 186 1.07 11.68 -4.54
N ALA A 187 0.76 10.50 -3.99
CA ALA A 187 1.06 10.09 -2.63
C ALA A 187 1.80 8.75 -2.65
N ARG A 188 2.65 8.53 -1.65
CA ARG A 188 3.53 7.36 -1.56
C ARG A 188 3.62 6.85 -0.14
N TRP A 189 3.42 5.55 0.02
CA TRP A 189 3.72 4.80 1.23
C TRP A 189 4.90 3.88 0.93
N LEU A 190 6.02 4.13 1.61
CA LEU A 190 7.28 3.43 1.40
C LEU A 190 7.59 2.57 2.62
N LEU A 191 7.66 1.26 2.41
CA LEU A 191 8.09 0.27 3.38
C LEU A 191 9.55 -0.10 3.09
N THR A 192 10.47 0.36 3.94
CA THR A 192 11.89 0.04 3.82
C THR A 192 12.29 -1.01 4.85
N PRO A 193 13.00 -2.08 4.48
CA PRO A 193 13.49 -3.07 5.43
C PRO A 193 14.25 -2.43 6.60
N VAL A 194 13.84 -2.75 7.83
CA VAL A 194 14.61 -2.41 9.01
C VAL A 194 15.78 -3.37 9.06
N ARG A 195 17.01 -2.86 8.88
CA ARG A 195 18.19 -3.68 9.06
C ARG A 195 18.28 -4.10 10.52
N SER A 196 18.24 -5.40 10.78
CA SER A 196 18.70 -5.93 12.06
C SER A 196 20.18 -5.59 12.17
N THR A 197 20.53 -4.59 12.99
CA THR A 197 21.90 -4.50 13.49
C THR A 197 22.10 -5.74 14.35
N HIS A 198 22.78 -6.75 13.80
CA HIS A 198 23.41 -7.77 14.63
C HIS A 198 24.40 -7.03 15.54
N MET A 199 24.00 -6.84 16.80
CA MET A 199 24.93 -6.63 17.91
C MET A 199 25.47 -7.98 18.37
#